data_AF-A0A1B9GKH1-F1
#
_entry.id   AF-A0A1B9GKH1-F1
#
_cell.length_a   1.000
_cell.length_b   1.000
_cell.length_c   1.000
_cell.angle_alpha   90.00
_cell.angle_beta   90.00
_cell.angle_gamma   90.00
#
_symmetry.space_group_name_H-M   'P 1'
#
loop_
_entity.id
_entity.type
_entity.pdbx_description
1 polymer ?
#
loop_
_entity_poly.entity_id
_entity_poly.type
_entity_poly.pdbx_seq_one_letter_code
_entity_poly.pdbx_strand_id
1 'polypeptide(L)'
;MTSAQLQNIYYERKTGTPRPCYICNRPTQTVLSTLKTEDFLYTCDGHLTDPASPIAPSATATTGPTADDIKKVISDYHSREARKANKDKDKDQSKDGDGEKDRDKDGAKKNLGSPSTSTPSTPTVPVASTPPVPTHKKFALHRHIFEMRKTELRRKEQGAKAKEVSKGMPQVPRTSF
;
A
#
# COMPACT_ATOMS: atom_id res chain seq x y z
N MET A 1 -10.01 -4.36 -32.61
CA MET A 1 -9.11 -4.97 -31.62
C MET A 1 -7.91 -4.06 -31.40
N THR A 2 -7.96 -3.26 -30.34
CA THR A 2 -6.89 -2.34 -29.95
C THR A 2 -5.69 -3.15 -29.48
N SER A 3 -4.56 -3.04 -30.17
CA SER A 3 -3.29 -3.64 -29.73
C SER A 3 -3.02 -3.15 -28.30
N ALA A 4 -2.76 -4.06 -27.37
CA ALA A 4 -2.55 -3.70 -25.98
C ALA A 4 -1.32 -2.79 -25.88
N GLN A 5 -1.54 -1.53 -25.50
CA GLN A 5 -0.45 -0.58 -25.36
C GLN A 5 0.34 -0.92 -24.09
N LEU A 6 1.42 -1.69 -24.25
CA LEU A 6 2.30 -1.99 -23.13
C LEU A 6 2.87 -0.71 -22.54
N GLN A 7 2.79 -0.62 -21.22
CA GLN A 7 3.49 0.36 -20.41
C GLN A 7 4.84 -0.21 -19.99
N ASN A 8 5.88 0.61 -19.96
CA ASN A 8 7.22 0.20 -19.53
C ASN A 8 7.35 0.22 -18.00
N ILE A 9 6.46 -0.49 -17.32
CA ILE A 9 6.42 -0.56 -15.86
C ILE A 9 6.29 -2.03 -15.47
N TYR A 10 7.37 -2.56 -14.90
CA TYR A 10 7.49 -3.95 -14.50
C TYR A 10 7.71 -4.06 -13.00
N TYR A 11 7.17 -5.13 -12.42
CA TYR A 11 7.25 -5.44 -11.00
C TYR A 11 8.06 -6.72 -10.80
N GLU A 12 8.99 -6.67 -9.86
CA GLU A 12 9.82 -7.83 -9.51
C GLU A 12 9.03 -8.85 -8.69
N ARG A 13 9.04 -10.09 -9.16
CA ARG A 13 8.53 -11.28 -8.48
C ARG A 13 9.62 -12.36 -8.48
N LYS A 14 9.63 -13.21 -7.44
CA LYS A 14 10.50 -14.39 -7.39
C LYS A 14 9.72 -15.63 -7.80
N THR A 15 10.34 -16.53 -8.57
CA THR A 15 9.77 -17.80 -9.00
C THR A 15 10.43 -18.98 -8.31
N GLY A 16 9.66 -20.02 -7.99
CA GLY A 16 10.19 -21.23 -7.34
C GLY A 16 11.10 -22.08 -8.24
N THR A 17 10.97 -21.99 -9.56
CA THR A 17 11.82 -22.72 -10.52
C THR A 17 12.74 -21.76 -11.29
N PRO A 18 14.02 -22.11 -11.48
CA PRO A 18 14.92 -21.30 -12.29
C PRO A 18 14.56 -21.41 -13.77
N ARG A 19 14.54 -20.27 -14.46
CA ARG A 19 14.30 -20.16 -15.90
C ARG A 19 15.39 -19.33 -16.56
N PRO A 20 15.68 -19.54 -17.85
CA PRO A 20 16.73 -18.81 -18.53
C PRO A 20 16.39 -17.32 -18.62
N CYS A 21 17.37 -16.48 -18.26
CA CYS A 21 17.28 -15.03 -18.42
C CYS A 21 17.09 -14.67 -19.90
N TYR A 22 16.22 -13.71 -20.19
CA TYR A 22 15.98 -13.27 -21.57
C TYR A 22 17.19 -12.65 -22.26
N ILE A 23 18.13 -12.06 -21.50
CA ILE A 23 19.29 -11.37 -22.06
C ILE A 23 20.48 -12.33 -22.25
N CYS A 24 20.80 -13.15 -21.24
CA CYS A 24 22.00 -13.99 -21.26
C CYS A 24 21.75 -15.49 -21.11
N ASN A 25 20.48 -15.93 -21.04
CA ASN A 25 20.06 -17.32 -20.87
C ASN A 25 20.59 -18.02 -19.60
N ARG A 26 21.24 -17.31 -18.68
CA ARG A 26 21.64 -17.86 -17.38
C ARG A 26 20.40 -18.22 -16.55
N PRO A 27 20.43 -19.28 -15.74
CA PRO A 27 19.30 -19.66 -14.90
C PRO A 27 19.03 -18.60 -13.82
N THR A 28 17.79 -18.16 -13.70
CA THR A 28 17.37 -17.08 -12.81
C THR A 28 16.02 -17.38 -12.17
N GLN A 29 15.81 -16.87 -10.95
CA GLN A 29 14.55 -16.95 -10.24
C GLN A 29 13.83 -15.60 -10.15
N THR A 30 14.33 -14.56 -10.84
CA THR A 30 13.74 -13.22 -10.83
C THR A 30 12.93 -12.98 -12.10
N VAL A 31 11.67 -12.57 -11.92
CA VAL A 31 10.73 -12.25 -12.99
C VAL A 31 10.26 -10.81 -12.87
N LEU A 32 10.40 -10.08 -13.96
CA LEU A 32 9.78 -8.78 -14.16
C LEU A 32 8.46 -8.96 -14.89
N SER A 33 7.38 -8.37 -14.38
CA SER A 33 6.06 -8.57 -14.99
C SER A 33 5.14 -7.38 -14.81
N THR A 34 4.27 -7.15 -15.79
CA THR A 34 3.29 -6.06 -15.79
C THR A 34 2.12 -6.37 -14.84
N LEU A 35 1.40 -5.35 -14.36
CA LEU A 35 0.23 -5.51 -13.47
C LEU A 35 -0.83 -6.46 -14.01
N LYS A 36 -1.15 -6.33 -15.30
CA LYS A 36 -2.15 -7.15 -15.99
C LYS A 36 -1.62 -8.51 -16.44
N THR A 37 -0.36 -8.84 -16.11
CA THR A 37 0.33 -10.07 -16.54
C THR A 37 0.34 -10.30 -18.06
N GLU A 38 0.13 -9.24 -18.84
CA GLU A 38 0.19 -9.27 -20.31
C GLU A 38 1.59 -9.61 -20.81
N ASP A 39 2.61 -9.22 -20.04
CA ASP A 39 4.02 -9.44 -20.35
C ASP A 39 4.83 -9.80 -19.10
N PHE A 40 5.74 -10.77 -19.25
CA PHE A 40 6.66 -11.20 -18.20
C PHE A 40 8.03 -11.60 -18.78
N LEU A 41 9.09 -11.24 -18.07
CA LEU A 41 10.48 -11.39 -18.50
C LEU A 41 11.33 -11.96 -17.37
N TYR A 42 12.07 -13.03 -17.65
CA TYR A 42 13.07 -13.56 -16.73
C TYR A 42 14.36 -12.76 -16.84
N THR A 43 14.88 -12.28 -15.72
CA THR A 43 16.08 -11.43 -15.67
C THR A 43 17.01 -11.88 -14.55
N CYS A 44 18.33 -11.84 -14.77
CA CYS A 44 19.30 -12.05 -13.70
C CYS A 44 19.62 -10.72 -13.02
N ASP A 45 20.11 -10.79 -11.78
CA ASP A 45 20.40 -9.59 -11.01
C ASP A 45 21.44 -8.68 -11.71
N GLY A 46 22.39 -9.25 -12.46
CA GLY A 46 23.33 -8.47 -13.28
C GLY A 46 22.68 -7.67 -14.41
N HIS A 47 21.58 -8.16 -15.00
CA HIS A 47 20.79 -7.41 -15.98
C HIS A 47 19.65 -6.60 -15.33
N LEU A 48 19.49 -6.65 -14.00
CA LEU A 48 18.60 -5.73 -13.28
C LEU A 48 19.32 -4.44 -12.88
N THR A 49 20.65 -4.45 -12.78
CA THR A 49 21.44 -3.29 -12.30
C THR A 49 21.89 -2.33 -13.41
N ASP A 50 22.10 -2.82 -14.63
CA ASP A 50 22.74 -2.03 -15.71
C ASP A 50 21.74 -1.62 -16.84
N PRO A 51 20.91 -2.54 -17.40
CA PRO A 51 19.92 -2.17 -18.42
C PRO A 51 18.51 -1.86 -17.88
N ALA A 52 18.19 -2.15 -16.62
CA ALA A 52 16.87 -1.85 -16.04
C ALA A 52 16.99 -0.71 -15.03
N SER A 53 16.47 0.47 -15.36
CA SER A 53 16.47 1.58 -14.41
C SER A 53 15.43 1.32 -13.34
N PRO A 54 15.81 1.24 -12.04
CA PRO A 54 14.83 1.15 -10.97
C PRO A 54 13.97 2.41 -11.02
N ILE A 55 12.66 2.23 -11.17
CA ILE A 55 11.73 3.34 -11.02
C ILE A 55 11.67 3.53 -9.51
N ALA A 56 12.34 4.58 -9.01
CA ALA A 56 12.14 5.01 -7.62
C ALA A 56 10.64 4.96 -7.35
N PRO A 57 10.19 4.40 -6.22
CA PRO A 57 8.77 4.44 -5.89
C PRO A 57 8.41 5.90 -5.98
N SER A 58 7.67 6.27 -7.02
CA SER A 58 7.15 7.61 -7.14
C SER A 58 6.48 7.80 -5.79
N ALA A 59 7.01 8.73 -5.00
CA ALA A 59 6.18 9.44 -4.07
C ALA A 59 5.18 10.15 -4.98
N THR A 60 4.22 9.39 -5.52
CA THR A 60 2.88 9.88 -5.74
C THR A 60 2.61 10.51 -4.42
N ALA A 61 2.71 11.84 -4.41
CA ALA A 61 2.36 12.67 -3.31
C ALA A 61 1.07 12.06 -2.81
N THR A 62 1.17 11.36 -1.68
CA THR A 62 0.06 11.29 -0.77
C THR A 62 -0.25 12.76 -0.55
N THR A 63 -1.23 13.27 -1.28
CA THR A 63 -2.17 14.24 -0.75
C THR A 63 -2.92 13.56 0.42
N GLY A 64 -2.15 12.99 1.35
CA GLY A 64 -2.61 12.78 2.70
C GLY A 64 -2.79 14.15 3.30
N PRO A 65 -3.68 14.27 4.30
CA PRO A 65 -3.91 15.51 5.01
C PRO A 65 -2.54 16.13 5.34
N THR A 66 -2.39 17.40 5.00
CA THR A 66 -1.16 18.13 5.32
C THR A 66 -0.94 18.04 6.84
N ALA A 67 0.30 18.17 7.30
CA ALA A 67 0.58 18.10 8.74
C ALA A 67 -0.29 19.07 9.57
N ASP A 68 -0.82 20.12 8.94
CA ASP A 68 -1.73 21.08 9.56
C ASP A 68 -3.19 20.58 9.64
N ASP A 69 -3.65 19.79 8.68
CA ASP A 69 -4.96 19.12 8.75
C ASP A 69 -5.00 18.09 9.89
N ILE A 70 -3.88 17.38 10.10
CA ILE A 70 -3.75 16.42 11.21
C ILE A 70 -3.81 17.14 12.57
N LYS A 71 -3.15 18.30 12.71
CA LYS A 71 -3.19 19.10 13.94
C LYS A 71 -4.60 19.61 14.25
N LYS A 72 -5.34 20.06 13.23
CA LYS A 72 -6.73 20.53 13.39
C LYS A 72 -7.66 19.42 13.86
N VAL A 73 -7.54 18.23 13.29
CA VAL A 73 -8.35 17.07 13.70
C VAL A 73 -8.05 16.68 15.16
N ILE A 74 -6.78 16.72 15.59
CA ILE A 74 -6.40 16.46 16.98
C ILE A 74 -6.97 17.52 17.92
N SER A 75 -6.90 18.81 17.56
CA SER A 75 -7.46 19.89 18.39
C SER A 75 -8.99 19.83 18.47
N ASP A 76 -9.67 19.50 17.37
CA ASP A 76 -11.12 19.37 17.33
C ASP A 76 -11.60 18.16 18.14
N TYR A 77 -10.84 17.06 18.14
CA TYR A 77 -11.13 15.92 18.99
C TYR A 77 -10.95 16.26 20.48
N HIS A 78 -9.82 16.88 20.86
CA HIS A 78 -9.56 17.22 22.26
C HIS A 78 -10.54 18.26 22.82
N SER A 79 -10.94 19.24 22.00
CA SER A 79 -11.93 20.25 22.40
C SER A 79 -13.34 19.64 22.54
N ARG A 80 -13.71 18.68 21.69
CA ARG A 80 -14.97 17.93 21.83
C ARG A 80 -15.00 17.08 23.09
N GLU A 81 -13.92 16.37 23.41
CA GLU A 81 -13.86 15.55 24.62
C GLU A 81 -13.87 16.42 25.89
N ALA A 82 -13.16 17.56 25.88
CA ALA A 82 -13.23 18.53 26.99
C ALA A 82 -14.64 19.11 27.18
N ARG A 83 -15.37 19.40 26.10
CA ARG A 83 -16.77 19.87 26.19
C ARG A 83 -17.71 18.80 26.71
N LYS A 84 -17.51 17.53 26.36
CA LYS A 84 -18.28 16.41 26.92
C LYS A 84 -18.00 16.21 28.41
N ALA A 85 -16.73 16.27 28.82
CA ALA A 85 -16.33 16.13 30.23
C ALA A 85 -16.86 17.28 31.12
N ASN A 86 -16.90 18.51 30.61
CA ASN A 86 -17.50 19.64 31.35
C ASN A 86 -19.03 19.53 31.43
N LYS A 87 -19.70 19.00 30.39
CA LYS A 87 -21.15 18.78 30.40
C LYS A 87 -21.59 17.64 31.33
N ASP A 88 -20.69 16.70 31.62
CA ASP A 88 -20.91 15.60 32.56
C ASP A 88 -20.76 16.05 34.02
N LYS A 89 -19.75 16.90 34.30
CA LYS A 89 -19.53 17.50 35.63
C LYS A 89 -20.63 18.47 36.08
N ASP A 90 -21.20 19.24 35.15
CA ASP A 90 -22.27 20.20 35.45
C ASP A 90 -23.60 19.51 35.82
N LYS A 91 -23.83 18.28 35.33
CA LYS A 91 -25.00 17.47 35.70
C LYS A 91 -24.89 16.80 37.08
N ASP A 92 -23.67 16.57 37.57
CA ASP A 92 -23.43 15.91 38.86
C ASP A 92 -23.44 16.91 40.04
N GLN A 93 -23.19 18.20 39.78
CA GLN A 93 -23.18 19.25 40.82
C GLN A 93 -24.55 19.88 41.12
N SER A 94 -25.61 19.53 40.39
CA SER A 94 -26.97 20.07 40.57
C SER A 94 -27.90 19.16 41.38
N LYS A 95 -27.36 18.20 42.16
CA LYS A 95 -28.17 17.23 42.91
C LYS A 95 -27.77 17.04 44.38
N ASP A 96 -27.19 18.05 45.01
CA ASP A 96 -27.03 18.05 46.47
C ASP A 96 -27.14 19.47 47.04
N GLY A 97 -28.28 19.75 47.67
CA GLY A 97 -28.53 21.02 48.34
C GLY A 97 -30.01 21.28 48.58
N ASP A 98 -30.59 20.68 49.62
CA ASP A 98 -31.38 21.38 50.66
C ASP A 98 -31.90 20.38 51.72
N GLY A 99 -31.67 20.64 53.01
CA GLY A 99 -32.06 19.73 54.10
C GLY A 99 -31.41 19.99 55.47
N GLU A 100 -31.75 21.12 56.06
CA GLU A 100 -31.65 21.58 57.47
C GLU A 100 -31.54 20.49 58.59
N LYS A 101 -30.59 20.61 59.54
CA LYS A 101 -30.79 20.94 61.00
C LYS A 101 -29.62 20.52 61.92
N ASP A 102 -29.33 21.46 62.81
CA ASP A 102 -28.43 21.55 63.97
C ASP A 102 -28.50 20.41 65.02
N ARG A 103 -27.33 19.97 65.55
CA ARG A 103 -26.96 19.91 67.00
C ARG A 103 -25.71 19.08 67.34
N ASP A 104 -24.74 19.77 67.94
CA ASP A 104 -23.82 19.43 69.05
C ASP A 104 -23.44 17.95 69.37
N LYS A 105 -22.12 17.65 69.33
CA LYS A 105 -21.25 17.41 70.51
C LYS A 105 -20.23 16.25 70.37
N ASP A 106 -18.97 16.62 70.67
CA ASP A 106 -17.83 15.85 71.19
C ASP A 106 -17.17 14.66 70.44
N GLY A 107 -15.83 14.72 70.38
CA GLY A 107 -15.02 13.56 70.77
C GLY A 107 -14.14 12.85 69.74
N ALA A 108 -12.93 13.38 69.55
CA ALA A 108 -11.65 12.62 69.50
C ALA A 108 -11.19 11.85 68.24
N LYS A 109 -10.03 12.33 67.73
CA LYS A 109 -8.84 11.60 67.24
C LYS A 109 -9.02 10.74 65.96
N LYS A 110 -8.31 10.95 64.84
CA LYS A 110 -6.85 11.04 64.69
C LYS A 110 -6.48 11.15 63.20
N ASN A 111 -5.81 12.24 62.85
CA ASN A 111 -4.59 12.37 62.06
C ASN A 111 -4.28 11.45 60.84
N LEU A 112 -3.88 12.16 59.76
CA LEU A 112 -2.86 11.85 58.74
C LEU A 112 -3.31 11.26 57.39
N GLY A 113 -3.01 12.01 56.31
CA GLY A 113 -2.59 11.44 55.03
C GLY A 113 -3.39 11.88 53.80
N SER A 114 -3.07 13.04 53.25
CA SER A 114 -3.43 13.45 51.87
C SER A 114 -2.50 12.72 50.85
N PRO A 115 -2.67 12.89 49.52
CA PRO A 115 -3.21 11.87 48.62
C PRO A 115 -2.15 11.30 47.65
N SER A 116 -2.22 10.00 47.33
CA SER A 116 -1.42 9.43 46.23
C SER A 116 -2.23 9.39 44.95
N THR A 117 -2.04 10.45 44.15
CA THR A 117 -2.07 10.52 42.69
C THR A 117 -2.28 9.19 41.97
N SER A 118 -3.50 8.94 41.50
CA SER A 118 -3.79 8.02 40.41
C SER A 118 -3.57 8.76 39.09
N THR A 119 -2.36 8.68 38.55
CA THR A 119 -2.08 9.03 37.15
C THR A 119 -2.90 8.12 36.22
N PRO A 120 -3.77 8.63 35.35
CA PRO A 120 -4.35 7.84 34.28
C PRO A 120 -3.26 7.59 33.23
N SER A 121 -2.95 6.31 33.04
CA SER A 121 -2.06 5.78 32.02
C SER A 121 -2.48 6.31 30.65
N THR A 122 -1.64 7.15 30.06
CA THR A 122 -1.76 7.58 28.67
C THR A 122 -1.63 6.33 27.77
N PRO A 123 -2.54 6.06 26.82
CA PRO A 123 -2.30 5.02 25.85
C PRO A 123 -1.20 5.48 24.90
N THR A 124 -0.02 4.91 25.04
CA THR A 124 1.05 4.99 24.05
C THR A 124 0.59 4.29 22.78
N VAL A 125 -0.01 5.04 21.87
CA VAL A 125 -0.23 4.59 20.49
C VAL A 125 1.13 4.45 19.80
N PRO A 126 1.51 3.29 19.26
CA PRO A 126 2.69 3.19 18.42
C PRO A 126 2.40 3.94 17.12
N VAL A 127 2.85 5.20 17.04
CA VAL A 127 2.98 5.92 15.77
C VAL A 127 4.18 5.32 15.05
N ALA A 128 3.93 4.21 14.38
CA ALA A 128 4.76 3.71 13.29
C ALA A 128 3.82 3.37 12.14
N SER A 129 3.15 4.38 11.58
CA SER A 129 2.62 4.29 10.23
C SER A 129 3.79 4.30 9.26
N THR A 130 4.50 3.17 9.20
CA THR A 130 5.32 2.84 8.04
C THR A 130 4.42 2.96 6.80
N PRO A 131 4.80 3.74 5.78
CA PRO A 131 4.07 3.71 4.51
C PRO A 131 4.00 2.25 4.04
N PRO A 132 2.91 1.82 3.38
CA PRO A 132 2.83 0.46 2.85
C PRO A 132 4.06 0.22 2.00
N VAL A 133 4.98 -0.61 2.49
CA VAL A 133 6.20 -0.94 1.78
C VAL A 133 5.74 -1.48 0.43
N PRO A 134 6.11 -0.86 -0.70
CA PRO A 134 5.74 -1.39 -1.99
C PRO A 134 6.30 -2.80 -2.06
N THR A 135 5.42 -3.81 -2.00
CA THR A 135 5.79 -5.22 -1.81
C THR A 135 6.69 -5.73 -2.94
N HIS A 136 6.66 -5.04 -4.09
CA HIS A 136 7.44 -5.37 -5.27
C HIS A 136 8.21 -4.14 -5.77
N LYS A 137 9.51 -4.31 -6.00
CA LYS A 137 10.36 -3.30 -6.64
C LYS A 137 9.88 -3.04 -8.07
N LYS A 138 9.88 -1.77 -8.48
CA LYS A 138 9.44 -1.32 -9.81
C LYS A 138 10.64 -1.05 -10.70
N PHE A 139 10.55 -1.48 -11.95
CA PHE A 139 11.60 -1.34 -12.95
C PHE A 139 11.02 -0.85 -14.27
N ALA A 140 11.79 -0.01 -14.96
CA ALA A 140 11.61 0.30 -16.37
C ALA A 140 12.67 -0.48 -17.15
N LEU A 141 12.26 -1.20 -18.19
CA LEU A 141 13.20 -1.85 -19.10
C LEU A 141 13.90 -0.81 -19.97
N HIS A 142 15.12 -1.11 -20.41
CA HIS A 142 15.80 -0.31 -21.42
C HIS A 142 14.94 -0.14 -22.69
N ARG A 143 15.06 1.02 -23.36
CA ARG A 143 14.28 1.37 -24.56
C ARG A 143 14.29 0.26 -25.61
N HIS A 144 15.47 -0.24 -25.96
CA HIS A 144 15.64 -1.28 -26.97
C HIS A 144 14.96 -2.60 -26.58
N ILE A 145 15.10 -3.02 -25.31
CA ILE A 145 14.48 -4.25 -24.80
C ILE A 145 12.96 -4.10 -24.87
N PHE A 146 12.43 -2.97 -24.42
CA PHE A 146 11.00 -2.70 -24.44
C PHE A 146 10.42 -2.64 -25.86
N GLU A 147 11.17 -2.09 -26.82
CA GLU A 147 10.79 -2.10 -28.24
C GLU A 147 10.76 -3.54 -28.80
N MET A 148 11.74 -4.38 -28.49
CA MET A 148 11.71 -5.81 -28.87
C MET A 148 10.50 -6.54 -28.28
N ARG A 149 10.13 -6.26 -27.02
CA ARG A 149 8.92 -6.84 -26.41
C ARG A 149 7.64 -6.42 -27.15
N LYS A 150 7.54 -5.14 -27.51
CA LYS A 150 6.40 -4.64 -28.30
C LYS A 150 6.31 -5.29 -29.67
N THR A 151 7.44 -5.55 -30.33
CA THR A 151 7.43 -6.19 -31.66
C THR A 151 7.10 -7.69 -31.55
N GLU A 152 7.61 -8.40 -30.53
CA GLU A 152 7.25 -9.79 -30.24
C GLU A 152 5.74 -9.96 -30.04
N LEU A 153 5.13 -9.09 -29.23
CA LEU A 153 3.70 -9.14 -28.96
C LEU A 153 2.87 -8.80 -30.20
N ARG A 154 3.26 -7.78 -30.97
CA ARG A 154 2.63 -7.49 -32.27
C ARG A 154 2.76 -8.66 -33.24
N ARG A 155 3.92 -9.31 -33.33
CA ARG A 155 4.13 -10.49 -34.17
C ARG A 155 3.25 -11.65 -33.73
N LYS A 156 3.08 -11.87 -32.43
CA LYS A 156 2.19 -12.90 -31.87
C LYS A 156 0.72 -12.62 -32.21
N GLU A 157 0.26 -11.37 -32.07
CA GLU A 157 -1.10 -10.96 -32.46
C GLU A 157 -1.34 -11.13 -33.97
N GLN A 158 -0.37 -10.73 -34.81
CA GLN A 158 -0.45 -10.90 -36.26
C GLN A 158 -0.50 -12.39 -36.63
N GLY A 159 0.32 -13.23 -35.99
CA GLY A 159 0.30 -14.68 -36.20
C GLY A 159 -1.02 -15.32 -35.78
N ALA A 160 -1.63 -14.87 -34.67
CA ALA A 160 -2.95 -15.32 -34.26
C ALA A 160 -4.03 -14.91 -35.28
N LYS A 161 -4.04 -13.65 -35.71
CA LYS A 161 -4.97 -13.16 -36.74
C LYS A 161 -4.81 -13.90 -38.08
N ALA A 162 -3.57 -14.14 -38.51
CA ALA A 162 -3.30 -14.89 -39.74
C ALA A 162 -3.81 -16.34 -39.65
N LYS A 163 -3.68 -16.98 -38.48
CA LYS A 163 -4.25 -18.32 -38.23
C LYS A 163 -5.77 -18.32 -38.33
N GLU A 164 -6.44 -17.35 -37.71
CA GLU A 164 -7.91 -17.21 -37.80
C GLU A 164 -8.37 -17.00 -39.25
N VAL A 165 -7.69 -16.14 -40.01
CA VAL A 165 -8.00 -15.92 -41.43
C VAL A 165 -7.73 -17.20 -42.25
N SER A 166 -6.61 -17.90 -42.00
CA SER A 166 -6.26 -19.12 -42.73
C SER A 166 -7.26 -20.27 -42.53
N LYS A 167 -7.97 -20.31 -41.40
CA LYS A 167 -9.03 -21.29 -41.14
C LYS A 167 -10.22 -21.16 -42.09
N GLY A 168 -10.46 -19.96 -42.62
CA GLY A 168 -11.51 -19.69 -43.60
C GLY A 168 -11.08 -19.82 -45.06
N MET A 169 -9.79 -20.00 -45.34
CA MET A 169 -9.30 -20.15 -46.71
C MET A 169 -9.35 -21.61 -47.19
N PRO A 170 -9.70 -21.86 -48.47
CA PRO A 170 -9.70 -23.20 -49.02
C PRO A 170 -8.28 -23.80 -48.98
N GLN A 171 -8.16 -24.96 -48.35
CA GLN A 171 -6.89 -25.67 -48.24
C GLN A 171 -6.57 -26.36 -49.57
N VAL A 172 -5.42 -26.04 -50.15
CA VAL A 172 -4.93 -26.73 -51.35
C VAL A 172 -4.67 -28.21 -50.99
N PRO A 173 -5.18 -29.17 -51.78
CA PRO A 173 -4.94 -30.59 -51.55
C PRO A 173 -3.44 -30.87 -51.47
N ARG A 174 -3.00 -31.46 -50.35
CA ARG A 174 -1.63 -31.92 -50.20
C ARG A 174 -1.51 -33.20 -51.01
N THR A 175 -1.08 -33.10 -52.26
CA THR A 175 -0.73 -34.27 -53.07
C THR A 175 0.50 -34.92 -52.44
N SER A 176 0.30 -36.01 -51.72
CA SER A 176 1.37 -36.93 -51.35
C SER A 176 1.76 -37.72 -52.61
N PHE A 177 2.90 -37.34 -53.18
CA PHE A 177 3.63 -38.19 -54.14
C PHE A 177 4.46 -39.21 -53.38
#